data_AF-A0A928QDE0-F1
#
_entry.id   AF-A0A928QDE0-F1
#
_cell.length_a   1.000
_cell.length_b   1.000
_cell.length_c   1.000
_cell.angle_alpha   90.00
_cell.angle_beta   90.00
_cell.angle_gamma   90.00
#
_symmetry.space_group_name_H-M   'P 1'
#
loop_
_entity.id
_entity.type
_entity.pdbx_description
1 polymer ?
#
loop_
_entity_poly.entity_id
_entity_poly.type
_entity_poly.pdbx_seq_one_letter_code
_entity_poly.pdbx_strand_id
1 'polypeptide(L)' 'MADRYTHSVTLDKDLCQGCINCIKRCPTEAIRVRDGKAH' A
#
# COMPACT_ATOMS: atom_id res chain seq x y z
N MET A 1 23.43 1.78 -6.52
CA MET A 1 22.56 0.59 -6.54
C MET A 1 21.12 1.05 -6.51
N ALA A 2 20.37 0.87 -7.60
CA ALA A 2 18.94 1.10 -7.60
C ALA A 2 18.29 -0.03 -6.82
N ASP A 3 17.92 0.30 -5.60
CA ASP A 3 17.16 -0.48 -4.65
C ASP A 3 15.81 -0.86 -5.27
N ARG A 4 15.77 -2.04 -5.91
CA ARG A 4 14.54 -2.60 -6.47
C ARG A 4 13.75 -3.20 -5.30
N TYR A 5 13.15 -2.34 -4.46
CA TYR A 5 12.03 -2.75 -3.63
C TYR A 5 10.88 -3.13 -4.57
N THR A 6 10.86 -4.38 -5.01
CA THR A 6 9.63 -4.98 -5.53
C THR A 6 8.70 -5.13 -4.35
N HIS A 7 7.84 -4.13 -4.13
CA HIS A 7 6.73 -4.29 -3.20
C HIS A 7 5.93 -5.50 -3.66
N SER A 8 5.85 -6.52 -2.80
CA SER A 8 5.13 -7.78 -3.07
C SER A 8 3.64 -7.55 -3.37
N VAL A 9 3.15 -6.35 -3.06
CA VAL A 9 1.82 -5.87 -3.35
C VAL A 9 1.91 -4.63 -4.23
N THR A 10 1.09 -4.55 -5.27
CA THR A 10 0.90 -3.35 -6.09
C THR A 10 -0.49 -2.82 -5.83
N LEU A 11 -0.60 -1.55 -5.45
CA LEU A 11 -1.86 -0.90 -5.13
C LEU A 11 -2.31 -0.06 -6.33
N ASP A 12 -3.51 -0.36 -6.83
CA ASP A 12 -4.17 0.48 -7.81
C ASP A 12 -4.81 1.69 -7.10
N LYS A 13 -4.31 2.89 -7.41
CA LYS A 13 -4.73 4.14 -6.77
C LYS A 13 -6.08 4.66 -7.29
N ASP A 14 -6.53 4.18 -8.44
CA ASP A 14 -7.83 4.54 -9.02
C ASP A 14 -8.94 3.71 -8.38
N LEU A 15 -8.64 2.46 -8.01
CA LEU A 15 -9.54 1.59 -7.24
C LEU A 15 -9.47 1.84 -5.73
N CYS A 16 -8.46 2.57 -5.24
CA CYS A 16 -8.30 2.83 -3.81
C CYS A 16 -9.35 3.82 -3.29
N GLN A 17 -10.27 3.32 -2.47
CA GLN A 17 -11.32 4.13 -1.83
C GLN A 17 -10.95 4.65 -0.43
N GLY A 18 -9.72 4.41 0.03
CA GLY A 18 -9.30 4.83 1.38
C GLY A 18 -9.93 4.03 2.53
N CYS A 19 -10.37 2.80 2.27
CA CYS A 19 -11.05 1.96 3.27
C CYS A 19 -10.12 1.34 4.32
N ILE A 20 -8.79 1.53 4.22
CA ILE A 20 -7.77 1.14 5.22
C ILE A 20 -7.68 -0.38 5.50
N ASN A 21 -8.48 -1.22 4.83
CA ASN A 21 -8.48 -2.67 5.01
C ASN A 21 -7.13 -3.32 4.64
N CYS A 22 -6.41 -2.74 3.69
CA CYS A 22 -5.09 -3.22 3.28
C CYS A 22 -4.06 -3.11 4.42
N ILE A 23 -4.11 -2.06 5.25
CA ILE A 23 -3.23 -1.89 6.40
C ILE A 23 -3.52 -2.99 7.44
N LYS A 24 -4.79 -3.18 7.79
CA LYS A 24 -5.19 -4.18 8.80
C LYS A 24 -4.80 -5.62 8.43
N ARG A 25 -4.76 -5.92 7.13
CA ARG A 25 -4.41 -7.26 6.62
C ARG A 25 -2.92 -7.43 6.35
N CYS A 26 -2.14 -6.36 6.30
CA CYS A 26 -0.72 -6.46 5.94
C CYS A 26 0.08 -6.99 7.14
N PRO A 27 0.60 -8.23 7.10
CA PRO A 27 1.30 -8.82 8.24
C PRO A 27 2.66 -8.15 8.50
N THR A 28 3.22 -7.48 7.49
CA THR A 28 4.50 -6.80 7.56
C THR A 28 4.36 -5.29 7.74
N GLU A 29 3.13 -4.78 7.86
CA GLU A 29 2.84 -3.35 8.02
C GLU A 29 3.51 -2.46 6.95
N ALA A 30 3.67 -2.99 5.74
CA ALA A 30 4.41 -2.33 4.65
C ALA A 30 3.61 -1.22 3.96
N ILE A 31 2.30 -1.19 4.13
CA ILE A 31 1.38 -0.28 3.43
C ILE A 31 1.11 0.94 4.31
N ARG A 32 1.18 2.13 3.72
CA ARG A 32 0.87 3.40 4.41
C ARG A 32 -0.28 4.11 3.72
N VAL A 33 -1.07 4.88 4.47
CA VAL A 33 -2.14 5.72 3.91
C VAL A 33 -1.77 7.18 4.09
N ARG A 34 -1.77 7.94 2.99
CA ARG A 34 -1.61 9.40 2.95
C ARG A 34 -2.68 9.98 2.05
N ASP A 35 -3.26 11.10 2.45
CA ASP A 35 -4.34 11.77 1.71
C ASP A 35 -5.53 10.85 1.39
N GLY A 36 -5.81 9.89 2.29
CA GLY A 36 -6.86 8.90 2.11
C GLY A 36 -6.55 7.80 1.08
N LYS A 37 -5.33 7.74 0.52
CA LYS A 37 -4.92 6.69 -0.43
C LYS A 37 -3.75 5.85 0.10
N ALA A 38 -3.82 4.55 -0.16
CA ALA A 38 -2.78 3.60 0.22
C ALA A 38 -1.60 3.62 -0.76
N HIS A 39 -0.37 3.52 -0.24
CA HIS A 39 0.89 3.44 -0.97
C HIS A 39 1.85 2.46 -0.29
#